data_AF-A0A832IA34-F1
#
_entry.id   AF-A0A832IA34-F1
#
_cell.length_a   1.000
_cell.length_b   1.000
_cell.length_c   1.000
_cell.angle_alpha   90.00
_cell.angle_beta   90.00
_cell.angle_gamma   90.00
#
_symmetry.space_group_name_H-M   'P 1'
#
loop_
_entity.id
_entity.type
_entity.pdbx_description
1 polymer ?
#
loop_
_entity_poly.entity_id
_entity_poly.type
_entity_poly.pdbx_seq_one_letter_code
_entity_poly.pdbx_strand_id
1 'polypeptide(L)'
;MTTTADPAASARPSVLRGALLALLLALLGVQHPAPWGALWLAVPGAVAVALLAAWRWGRWGLAVPLALGVGALALGGPGSTWAWWTPAAALVGAWMGLREEGGGPAAGERAWLLLPLLVLAAGLPWSPQYGALVAGVEREWRAAEAATPEFWRQLGVAPDRVAALERQIEQQAGLRAKALPHVLPTVLFVWMALLVAGGRSFAARAARALRWPSLSGARLRDWRLPDGALWVFLAGLALLVAGWPAWAPTGWTLLLNAGLGFCLQGIAVVESLLLARGVPPSIIILTLLFVFTVALPAFVLTTAALGLSDVWLDYRRLEPADDEDGA
;
A
#
# COMPACT_ATOMS: atom_id res chain seq x y z
N MET A 1 -13.15 34.46 41.38
CA MET A 1 -12.37 33.21 41.32
C MET A 1 -13.32 32.06 41.00
N THR A 2 -13.58 31.83 39.73
CA THR A 2 -14.42 30.73 39.24
C THR A 2 -13.52 29.77 38.49
N THR A 3 -13.27 28.61 39.12
CA THR A 3 -12.54 27.50 38.53
C THR A 3 -13.42 26.91 37.43
N THR A 4 -13.04 27.14 36.17
CA THR A 4 -13.61 26.44 35.02
C THR A 4 -13.18 24.99 35.11
N ALA A 5 -14.13 24.12 35.47
CA ALA A 5 -13.96 22.68 35.45
C ALA A 5 -13.56 22.24 34.04
N ASP A 6 -12.39 21.63 33.95
CA ASP A 6 -11.84 21.02 32.74
C ASP A 6 -12.74 19.83 32.35
N PRO A 7 -13.46 19.87 31.21
CA PRO A 7 -14.36 18.80 30.84
C PRO A 7 -13.52 17.55 30.55
N ALA A 8 -13.68 16.55 31.41
CA ALA A 8 -13.07 15.23 31.31
C ALA A 8 -12.98 14.77 29.85
N ALA A 9 -11.77 14.84 29.31
CA ALA A 9 -11.45 14.51 27.94
C ALA A 9 -11.96 13.11 27.59
N SER A 10 -12.82 13.04 26.59
CA SER A 10 -13.42 11.81 26.07
C SER A 10 -12.36 10.88 25.50
N ALA A 11 -11.75 10.04 26.34
CA ALA A 11 -10.69 9.09 25.98
C ALA A 11 -11.18 7.83 25.22
N ARG A 12 -12.50 7.70 24.96
CA ARG A 12 -13.12 6.51 24.35
C ARG A 12 -12.95 6.29 22.83
N PRO A 13 -12.65 7.28 21.95
CA PRO A 13 -12.67 7.03 20.50
C PRO A 13 -11.46 6.23 19.98
N SER A 14 -10.40 6.04 20.79
CA SER A 14 -9.18 5.36 20.35
C SER A 14 -9.25 3.83 20.41
N VAL A 15 -9.89 3.25 21.43
CA VAL A 15 -10.03 1.79 21.55
C VAL A 15 -10.98 1.24 20.49
N LEU A 16 -12.15 1.88 20.32
CA LEU A 16 -13.16 1.48 19.35
C LEU A 16 -12.60 1.41 17.92
N ARG A 17 -11.91 2.46 17.48
CA ARG A 17 -11.29 2.50 16.15
C ARG A 17 -10.23 1.39 15.95
N GLY A 18 -9.53 0.97 17.01
CA GLY A 18 -8.57 -0.13 16.94
C GLY A 18 -9.26 -1.49 16.81
N ALA A 19 -10.31 -1.71 17.60
CA ALA A 19 -11.14 -2.90 17.51
C ALA A 19 -11.83 -3.01 16.14
N LEU A 20 -12.36 -1.90 15.61
CA LEU A 20 -12.96 -1.85 14.28
C LEU A 20 -11.95 -2.19 13.17
N LEU A 21 -10.71 -1.68 13.26
CA LEU A 21 -9.65 -2.03 12.30
C LEU A 21 -9.31 -3.52 12.38
N ALA A 22 -9.12 -4.07 13.58
CA ALA A 22 -8.82 -5.49 13.76
C ALA A 22 -9.97 -6.39 13.26
N LEU A 23 -11.22 -6.01 13.54
CA LEU A 23 -12.41 -6.70 13.06
C LEU A 23 -12.52 -6.65 11.53
N LEU A 24 -12.27 -5.48 10.92
CA LEU A 24 -12.26 -5.32 9.47
C LEU A 24 -11.20 -6.22 8.83
N LEU A 25 -9.97 -6.21 9.36
CA LEU A 25 -8.90 -7.07 8.86
C LEU A 25 -9.22 -8.57 9.04
N ALA A 26 -9.84 -8.96 10.16
CA ALA A 26 -10.28 -10.34 10.38
C ALA A 26 -11.38 -10.74 9.38
N LEU A 27 -12.36 -9.87 9.14
CA LEU A 27 -13.43 -10.11 8.16
C LEU A 27 -12.86 -10.26 6.75
N LEU A 28 -11.93 -9.38 6.36
CA LEU A 28 -11.23 -9.49 5.08
C LEU A 28 -10.39 -10.78 5.00
N GLY A 29 -9.76 -11.19 6.10
CA GLY A 29 -9.03 -12.45 6.19
C GLY A 29 -9.90 -13.68 5.92
N VAL A 30 -11.12 -13.72 6.46
CA VAL A 30 -12.07 -14.84 6.27
C VAL A 30 -12.53 -14.97 4.81
N GLN A 31 -12.52 -13.87 4.05
CA GLN A 31 -12.91 -13.89 2.64
C GLN A 31 -11.84 -14.45 1.71
N HIS A 32 -10.62 -14.69 2.19
CA HIS A 32 -9.50 -15.14 1.37
C HIS A 32 -9.08 -16.56 1.76
N PRO A 33 -8.72 -17.41 0.79
CA PRO A 33 -8.31 -18.79 1.05
C PRO A 33 -7.04 -18.83 1.92
N ALA A 34 -6.93 -19.88 2.74
CA ALA A 34 -5.67 -20.19 3.40
C ALA A 34 -4.59 -20.49 2.35
N PRO A 35 -3.34 -20.05 2.55
CA PRO A 35 -2.82 -19.32 3.71
C PRO A 35 -2.90 -17.77 3.60
N TRP A 36 -3.37 -17.24 2.47
CA TRP A 36 -3.43 -15.79 2.20
C TRP A 36 -4.34 -15.04 3.17
N GLY A 37 -5.45 -15.65 3.59
CA GLY A 37 -6.35 -15.09 4.61
C GLY A 37 -5.66 -14.76 5.93
N ALA A 38 -4.67 -15.55 6.34
CA ALA A 38 -3.93 -15.34 7.59
C ALA A 38 -3.05 -14.08 7.55
N LEU A 39 -2.59 -13.65 6.37
CA LEU A 39 -1.71 -12.49 6.20
C LEU A 39 -2.39 -11.17 6.62
N TRP A 40 -3.72 -11.08 6.51
CA TRP A 40 -4.50 -9.90 6.91
C TRP A 40 -4.32 -9.50 8.38
N LEU A 41 -4.07 -10.47 9.26
CA LEU A 41 -3.77 -10.23 10.68
C LEU A 41 -2.29 -10.42 11.01
N ALA A 42 -1.66 -11.44 10.41
CA ALA A 42 -0.26 -11.77 10.68
C ALA A 42 0.67 -10.62 10.27
N VAL A 43 0.48 -10.00 9.11
CA VAL A 43 1.36 -8.94 8.62
C VAL A 43 1.26 -7.67 9.48
N PRO A 44 0.07 -7.08 9.72
CA PRO A 44 -0.03 -5.91 10.59
C PRO A 44 0.48 -6.17 12.02
N GLY A 45 0.19 -7.35 12.59
CA GLY A 45 0.68 -7.75 13.90
C GLY A 45 2.21 -7.84 13.94
N ALA A 46 2.81 -8.53 12.96
CA ALA A 46 4.26 -8.68 12.83
C ALA A 46 4.96 -7.33 12.67
N VAL A 47 4.43 -6.45 11.80
CA VAL A 47 4.93 -5.08 11.62
C VAL A 47 4.86 -4.31 12.92
N ALA A 48 3.75 -4.38 13.65
CA ALA A 48 3.56 -3.65 14.90
C ALA A 48 4.57 -4.09 15.97
N VAL A 49 4.72 -5.41 16.16
CA VAL A 49 5.66 -5.99 17.13
C VAL A 49 7.09 -5.64 16.76
N ALA A 50 7.48 -5.83 15.49
CA ALA A 50 8.84 -5.55 15.02
C ALA A 50 9.19 -4.06 15.14
N LEU A 51 8.26 -3.17 14.80
CA LEU A 51 8.43 -1.72 14.94
C LEU A 51 8.62 -1.33 16.40
N LEU A 52 7.72 -1.75 17.30
CA LEU A 52 7.82 -1.41 18.72
C LEU A 52 9.08 -2.00 19.36
N ALA A 53 9.46 -3.22 18.96
CA ALA A 53 10.66 -3.85 19.47
C ALA A 53 11.93 -3.12 19.02
N ALA A 54 12.01 -2.76 17.74
CA ALA A 54 13.14 -2.01 17.20
C ALA A 54 13.21 -0.57 17.75
N TRP A 55 12.06 0.05 17.96
CA TRP A 55 11.99 1.37 18.57
C TRP A 55 12.40 1.37 20.04
N ARG A 56 12.11 0.29 20.79
CA ARG A 56 12.42 0.23 22.24
C ARG A 56 13.82 -0.30 22.55
N TRP A 57 14.31 -1.25 21.76
CA TRP A 57 15.55 -1.98 22.01
C TRP A 57 16.58 -1.81 20.88
N GLY A 58 16.36 -0.86 19.98
CA GLY A 58 17.24 -0.60 18.84
C GLY A 58 17.42 -1.84 17.96
N ARG A 59 18.67 -2.14 17.59
CA ARG A 59 19.03 -3.25 16.70
C ARG A 59 18.54 -4.63 17.15
N TRP A 60 18.28 -4.84 18.45
CA TRP A 60 17.75 -6.12 18.95
C TRP A 60 16.33 -6.41 18.45
N GLY A 61 15.58 -5.38 18.05
CA GLY A 61 14.29 -5.57 17.38
C GLY A 61 14.38 -6.33 16.05
N LEU A 62 15.55 -6.40 15.41
CA LEU A 62 15.79 -7.21 14.22
C LEU A 62 15.69 -8.73 14.47
N ALA A 63 15.70 -9.17 15.73
CA ALA A 63 15.43 -10.57 16.07
C ALA A 63 14.00 -10.99 15.70
N VAL A 64 13.04 -10.06 15.69
CA VAL A 64 11.62 -10.35 15.36
C VAL A 64 11.44 -10.82 13.91
N PRO A 65 11.86 -10.07 12.87
CA PRO A 65 11.74 -10.54 11.49
C PRO A 65 12.52 -11.83 11.23
N LEU A 66 13.68 -12.02 11.89
CA LEU A 66 14.45 -13.26 11.78
C LEU A 66 13.68 -14.46 12.35
N ALA A 67 13.12 -14.33 13.55
CA ALA A 67 12.32 -15.38 14.18
C ALA A 67 11.06 -15.72 13.35
N LEU A 68 10.38 -14.69 12.82
CA LEU A 68 9.25 -14.87 11.92
C LEU A 68 9.66 -15.55 10.60
N GLY A 69 10.86 -15.25 10.08
CA GLY A 69 11.40 -15.90 8.89
C GLY A 69 11.62 -17.39 9.12
N VAL A 70 12.27 -17.76 10.23
CA VAL A 70 12.46 -19.16 10.62
C VAL A 70 11.12 -19.89 10.79
N GLY A 71 10.17 -19.26 11.49
CA GLY A 71 8.83 -19.84 11.68
C GLY A 71 8.05 -20.00 10.38
N ALA A 72 8.07 -19.00 9.50
CA ALA A 72 7.40 -19.06 8.21
C ALA A 72 8.01 -20.14 7.29
N LEU A 73 9.34 -20.27 7.31
CA LEU A 73 10.06 -21.34 6.61
C LEU A 73 9.72 -22.73 7.15
N ALA A 74 9.62 -22.87 8.47
CA ALA A 74 9.24 -24.15 9.09
C ALA A 74 7.81 -24.57 8.72
N LEU A 75 6.88 -23.61 8.57
CA LEU A 75 5.47 -23.87 8.27
C LEU A 75 5.18 -24.03 6.77
N GLY A 76 5.77 -23.18 5.93
CA GLY A 76 5.49 -23.16 4.49
C GLY A 76 6.55 -23.83 3.62
N GLY A 77 7.77 -24.03 4.15
CA GLY A 77 8.94 -24.40 3.37
C GLY A 77 9.53 -23.23 2.55
N PRO A 78 10.77 -23.38 2.03
CA PRO A 78 11.47 -22.32 1.32
C PRO A 78 10.83 -21.93 -0.01
N GLY A 79 10.10 -22.86 -0.65
CA GLY A 79 9.37 -22.62 -1.89
C GLY A 79 8.00 -21.96 -1.71
N SER A 80 7.57 -21.68 -0.48
CA SER A 80 6.28 -21.05 -0.26
C SER A 80 6.34 -19.55 -0.55
N THR A 81 5.56 -19.09 -1.53
CA THR A 81 5.47 -17.67 -1.89
C THR A 81 4.80 -16.83 -0.79
N TRP A 82 3.89 -17.40 0.00
CA TRP A 82 3.20 -16.67 1.05
C TRP A 82 4.10 -16.45 2.28
N ALA A 83 5.02 -17.39 2.56
CA ALA A 83 5.81 -17.42 3.79
C ALA A 83 6.77 -16.22 3.93
N TRP A 84 7.22 -15.65 2.82
CA TRP A 84 8.21 -14.57 2.81
C TRP A 84 7.63 -13.18 3.07
N TRP A 85 6.31 -12.98 2.92
CA TRP A 85 5.70 -11.65 3.07
C TRP A 85 5.70 -11.16 4.51
N THR A 86 5.39 -12.02 5.48
CA THR A 86 5.38 -11.68 6.91
C THR A 86 6.76 -11.24 7.42
N PRO A 87 7.86 -11.99 7.21
CA PRO A 87 9.19 -11.54 7.65
C PRO A 87 9.67 -10.31 6.89
N ALA A 88 9.37 -10.18 5.59
CA ALA A 88 9.72 -8.98 4.83
C ALA A 88 8.98 -7.74 5.36
N ALA A 89 7.69 -7.83 5.64
CA ALA A 89 6.93 -6.74 6.25
C ALA A 89 7.39 -6.45 7.69
N ALA A 90 7.69 -7.47 8.48
CA ALA A 90 8.28 -7.28 9.81
C ALA A 90 9.63 -6.56 9.74
N LEU A 91 10.45 -6.84 8.72
CA LEU A 91 11.70 -6.13 8.49
C LEU A 91 11.46 -4.66 8.17
N VAL A 92 10.44 -4.34 7.36
CA VAL A 92 9.99 -2.95 7.16
C VAL A 92 9.62 -2.30 8.49
N GLY A 93 8.83 -2.98 9.33
CA GLY A 93 8.44 -2.51 10.65
C GLY A 93 9.64 -2.22 11.55
N ALA A 94 10.59 -3.16 11.64
CA ALA A 94 11.82 -2.98 12.41
C ALA A 94 12.65 -1.81 11.89
N TRP A 95 12.80 -1.68 10.57
CA TRP A 95 13.54 -0.58 9.95
C TRP A 95 12.88 0.78 10.23
N MET A 96 11.54 0.86 10.20
CA MET A 96 10.80 2.04 10.65
C MET A 96 11.09 2.35 12.12
N GLY A 97 11.02 1.36 13.01
CA GLY A 97 11.25 1.53 14.45
C GLY A 97 12.64 2.08 14.77
N LEU A 98 13.68 1.59 14.09
CA LEU A 98 15.06 2.10 14.23
C LEU A 98 15.20 3.58 13.86
N ARG A 99 14.35 4.10 12.96
CA ARG A 99 14.39 5.51 12.53
C ARG A 99 13.48 6.43 13.35
N GLU A 100 12.68 5.91 14.27
CA GLU A 100 11.80 6.73 15.11
C GLU A 100 12.55 7.47 16.23
N GLU A 101 13.73 6.99 16.67
CA GLU A 101 14.49 7.59 17.78
C GLU A 101 14.99 9.04 17.49
N GLY A 102 14.96 9.50 16.24
CA GLY A 102 15.43 10.83 15.82
C GLY A 102 14.35 11.80 15.34
N GLY A 103 13.08 11.63 15.74
CA GLY A 103 11.95 12.43 15.22
C GLY A 103 11.21 11.77 14.05
N GLY A 104 11.65 10.57 13.66
CA GLY A 104 11.03 9.75 12.64
C GLY A 104 11.48 10.07 11.21
N PRO A 105 11.37 9.09 10.29
CA PRO A 105 11.67 9.32 8.89
C PRO A 105 10.64 10.27 8.28
N ALA A 106 11.11 11.20 7.44
CA ALA A 106 10.26 12.03 6.61
C ALA A 106 9.28 11.16 5.81
N ALA A 107 8.10 11.71 5.46
CA ALA A 107 7.04 10.96 4.78
C ALA A 107 7.57 10.23 3.54
N GLY A 108 8.44 10.90 2.77
CA GLY A 108 9.15 10.34 1.63
C GLY A 108 10.08 9.16 1.90
N GLU A 109 10.89 9.26 2.96
CA GLU A 109 11.82 8.20 3.34
C GLU A 109 11.08 6.91 3.72
N ARG A 110 9.85 7.02 4.22
CA ARG A 110 9.02 5.85 4.53
C ARG A 110 8.72 5.00 3.31
N ALA A 111 8.67 5.59 2.11
CA ALA A 111 8.51 4.84 0.88
C ALA A 111 9.73 3.94 0.60
N TRP A 112 10.95 4.42 0.86
CA TRP A 112 12.17 3.60 0.76
C TRP A 112 12.18 2.45 1.76
N LEU A 113 11.56 2.61 2.93
CA LEU A 113 11.48 1.54 3.92
C LEU A 113 10.64 0.36 3.40
N LEU A 114 9.79 0.55 2.37
CA LEU A 114 9.05 -0.52 1.70
C LEU A 114 9.90 -1.29 0.68
N LEU A 115 11.17 -0.95 0.49
CA LEU A 115 12.07 -1.62 -0.47
C LEU A 115 12.14 -3.15 -0.29
N PRO A 116 12.19 -3.73 0.92
CA PRO A 116 12.16 -5.19 1.08
C PRO A 116 10.92 -5.83 0.46
N LEU A 117 9.75 -5.19 0.58
CA LEU A 117 8.51 -5.65 -0.04
C LEU A 117 8.53 -5.48 -1.56
N LEU A 118 9.10 -4.37 -2.05
CA LEU A 118 9.22 -4.12 -3.49
C LEU A 118 10.14 -5.14 -4.15
N VAL A 119 11.28 -5.43 -3.53
CA VAL A 119 12.23 -6.45 -4.01
C VAL A 119 11.58 -7.83 -4.00
N LEU A 120 10.85 -8.18 -2.93
CA LEU A 120 10.12 -9.44 -2.87
C LEU A 120 9.06 -9.54 -3.98
N ALA A 121 8.28 -8.48 -4.21
CA ALA A 121 7.29 -8.42 -5.27
C ALA A 121 7.91 -8.52 -6.67
N ALA A 122 8.98 -7.76 -6.93
CA ALA A 122 9.70 -7.77 -8.19
C ALA A 122 10.43 -9.11 -8.43
N GLY A 123 10.85 -9.79 -7.36
CA GLY A 123 11.44 -11.13 -7.40
C GLY A 123 10.42 -12.26 -7.54
N LEU A 124 9.15 -12.03 -7.20
CA LEU A 124 8.11 -13.07 -7.21
C LEU A 124 7.96 -13.82 -8.55
N PRO A 125 8.03 -13.17 -9.73
CA PRO A 125 7.94 -13.85 -11.02
C PRO A 125 9.02 -14.91 -11.26
N TRP A 126 10.14 -14.82 -10.54
CA TRP A 126 11.27 -15.75 -10.62
C TRP A 126 11.11 -16.95 -9.70
N SER A 127 10.07 -16.97 -8.85
CA SER A 127 9.80 -18.11 -7.99
C SER A 127 9.25 -19.28 -8.81
N PRO A 128 9.68 -20.53 -8.55
CA PRO A 128 9.17 -21.71 -9.25
C PRO A 128 7.65 -21.90 -9.15
N GLN A 129 7.04 -21.36 -8.09
CA GLN A 129 5.61 -21.48 -7.79
C GLN A 129 4.79 -20.34 -8.40
N TYR A 130 5.42 -19.35 -9.07
CA TYR A 130 4.70 -18.18 -9.58
C TYR A 130 3.62 -18.55 -10.60
N GLY A 131 3.93 -19.44 -11.54
CA GLY A 131 2.95 -19.91 -12.53
C GLY A 131 1.74 -20.59 -11.86
N ALA A 132 1.99 -21.38 -10.81
CA ALA A 132 0.93 -22.03 -10.04
C ALA A 132 0.07 -21.02 -9.27
N LEU A 133 0.69 -19.96 -8.72
CA LEU A 133 0.00 -18.86 -8.05
C LEU A 133 -0.91 -18.10 -9.02
N VAL A 134 -0.38 -17.68 -10.18
CA VAL A 134 -1.16 -17.00 -11.22
C VAL A 134 -2.33 -17.87 -11.69
N ALA A 135 -2.08 -19.15 -11.95
CA ALA A 135 -3.13 -20.09 -12.34
C ALA A 135 -4.17 -20.30 -11.24
N GLY A 136 -3.78 -20.23 -9.96
CA GLY A 136 -4.68 -20.27 -8.82
C GLY A 136 -5.65 -19.10 -8.80
N VAL A 137 -5.13 -17.87 -8.89
CA VAL A 137 -5.94 -16.65 -8.95
C VAL A 137 -6.88 -16.67 -10.15
N GLU A 138 -6.40 -17.09 -11.32
CA GLU A 138 -7.21 -17.20 -12.52
C GLU A 138 -8.36 -18.23 -12.35
N ARG A 139 -8.13 -19.35 -11.67
CA ARG A 139 -9.18 -20.34 -11.39
C ARG A 139 -10.25 -19.78 -10.46
N GLU A 140 -9.85 -19.08 -9.39
CA GLU A 140 -10.79 -18.46 -8.45
C GLU A 140 -11.67 -17.42 -9.13
N TRP A 141 -11.07 -16.57 -9.98
CA TRP A 141 -11.82 -15.60 -10.76
C TRP A 141 -12.78 -16.24 -11.77
N ARG A 142 -12.35 -17.27 -12.49
CA ARG A 142 -13.24 -17.99 -13.41
C ARG A 142 -14.40 -18.66 -12.67
N ALA A 143 -14.17 -19.18 -11.47
CA ALA A 143 -15.22 -19.75 -10.64
C ALA A 143 -16.24 -18.68 -10.21
N ALA A 144 -15.78 -17.50 -9.80
CA ALA A 144 -16.66 -16.37 -9.45
C ALA A 144 -17.46 -15.85 -10.66
N GLU A 145 -16.84 -15.80 -11.84
CA GLU A 145 -17.50 -15.38 -13.07
C GLU A 145 -18.55 -16.37 -13.55
N ALA A 146 -18.29 -17.68 -13.47
CA ALA A 146 -19.24 -18.71 -13.87
C ALA A 146 -20.56 -18.64 -13.07
N ALA A 147 -20.48 -18.24 -11.79
CA ALA A 147 -21.66 -18.05 -10.94
C ALA A 147 -22.51 -16.82 -11.35
N THR A 148 -21.94 -15.85 -12.08
CA THR A 148 -22.60 -14.59 -12.38
C THR A 148 -23.76 -14.75 -13.38
N PRO A 149 -23.61 -15.37 -14.57
CA PRO A 149 -24.72 -15.61 -15.49
C PRO A 149 -25.87 -16.42 -14.87
N GLU A 150 -25.55 -17.41 -14.05
CA GLU A 150 -26.55 -18.23 -13.36
C GLU A 150 -27.41 -17.40 -12.42
N PHE A 151 -26.80 -16.52 -11.64
CA PHE A 151 -27.50 -15.56 -10.79
C PHE A 151 -28.45 -14.66 -11.60
N TRP A 152 -28.01 -14.13 -12.74
CA TRP A 152 -28.85 -13.29 -13.59
C TRP A 152 -30.01 -14.07 -14.24
N ARG A 153 -29.81 -15.34 -14.61
CA ARG A 153 -30.90 -16.21 -15.08
C ARG A 153 -31.95 -16.44 -13.98
N GLN A 154 -31.51 -16.64 -12.74
CA GLN A 154 -32.41 -16.83 -11.59
C GLN A 154 -33.26 -15.58 -11.31
N LEU A 155 -32.74 -14.39 -11.60
CA LEU A 155 -33.49 -13.12 -11.51
C LEU A 155 -34.46 -12.89 -12.68
N GLY A 156 -34.60 -13.83 -13.61
CA GLY A 156 -35.52 -13.72 -14.75
C GLY A 156 -35.06 -12.73 -15.82
N VAL A 157 -33.76 -12.41 -15.89
CA VAL A 157 -33.23 -11.56 -16.96
C VAL A 157 -33.36 -12.24 -18.32
N ALA A 158 -33.72 -11.46 -19.34
CA ALA A 158 -33.91 -11.95 -20.70
C ALA A 158 -32.66 -12.70 -21.22
N PRO A 159 -32.83 -13.84 -21.90
CA PRO A 159 -31.73 -14.73 -22.31
C PRO A 159 -30.71 -14.03 -23.22
N ASP A 160 -31.16 -13.12 -24.09
CA ASP A 160 -30.26 -12.36 -24.98
C ASP A 160 -29.29 -11.46 -24.21
N ARG A 161 -29.75 -10.87 -23.09
CA ARG A 161 -28.90 -10.04 -22.22
C ARG A 161 -27.90 -10.90 -21.46
N VAL A 162 -28.31 -12.09 -21.00
CA VAL A 162 -27.39 -13.05 -20.37
C VAL A 162 -26.33 -13.50 -21.37
N ALA A 163 -26.70 -13.83 -22.61
CA ALA A 163 -25.76 -14.22 -23.66
C ALA A 163 -24.81 -13.07 -24.08
N ALA A 164 -25.27 -11.81 -24.00
CA ALA A 164 -24.39 -10.65 -24.20
C ALA A 164 -23.38 -10.49 -23.06
N LEU A 165 -23.82 -10.68 -21.81
CA LEU A 165 -22.96 -10.65 -20.63
C LEU A 165 -21.90 -11.77 -20.67
N GLU A 166 -22.27 -12.99 -21.04
CA GLU A 166 -21.34 -14.12 -21.18
C GLU A 166 -20.23 -13.82 -22.19
N ARG A 167 -20.58 -13.29 -23.36
CA ARG A 167 -19.60 -12.86 -24.37
C ARG A 167 -18.66 -11.78 -23.84
N GLN A 168 -19.17 -10.84 -23.05
CA GLN A 168 -18.34 -9.82 -22.43
C GLN A 168 -17.37 -10.41 -21.40
N ILE A 169 -17.84 -11.34 -20.56
CA ILE A 169 -17.02 -12.05 -19.57
C ILE A 169 -15.89 -12.82 -20.28
N GLU A 170 -16.19 -13.55 -21.35
CA GLU A 170 -15.20 -14.29 -22.13
C GLU A 170 -14.13 -13.38 -22.75
N GLN A 171 -14.55 -12.24 -23.33
CA GLN A 171 -13.62 -11.25 -23.88
C GLN A 171 -12.70 -10.66 -22.80
N GLN A 172 -13.26 -10.34 -21.63
CA GLN A 172 -12.49 -9.84 -20.49
C GLN A 172 -11.53 -10.88 -19.92
N ALA A 173 -11.94 -12.15 -19.86
CA ALA A 173 -11.10 -13.25 -19.40
C ALA A 173 -9.81 -13.38 -20.24
N GLY A 174 -9.92 -13.24 -21.57
CA GLY A 174 -8.75 -13.30 -22.45
C GLY A 174 -7.75 -12.17 -22.23
N LEU A 175 -8.23 -10.94 -22.00
CA LEU A 175 -7.36 -9.80 -21.68
C LEU A 175 -6.73 -9.96 -20.29
N ARG A 176 -7.51 -10.38 -19.30
CA ARG A 176 -7.07 -10.59 -17.93
C ARG A 176 -6.03 -11.69 -17.82
N ALA A 177 -6.22 -12.84 -18.48
CA ALA A 177 -5.26 -13.94 -18.46
C ALA A 177 -3.88 -13.50 -18.99
N LYS A 178 -3.84 -12.54 -19.92
CA LYS A 178 -2.60 -11.95 -20.43
C LYS A 178 -2.02 -10.90 -19.47
N ALA A 179 -2.85 -10.10 -18.82
CA ALA A 179 -2.41 -9.02 -17.94
C ALA A 179 -2.00 -9.51 -16.53
N LEU A 180 -2.67 -10.56 -16.02
CA LEU A 180 -2.53 -11.05 -14.65
C LEU A 180 -1.07 -11.38 -14.25
N PRO A 181 -0.26 -12.10 -15.07
CA PRO A 181 1.13 -12.36 -14.75
C PRO A 181 1.99 -11.10 -14.59
N HIS A 182 1.55 -9.95 -15.10
CA HIS A 182 2.29 -8.69 -15.01
C HIS A 182 1.80 -7.79 -13.87
N VAL A 183 0.51 -7.88 -13.54
CA VAL A 183 -0.14 -7.01 -12.55
C VAL A 183 -0.14 -7.63 -11.15
N LEU A 184 -0.17 -8.96 -11.04
CA LEU A 184 -0.27 -9.66 -9.75
C LEU A 184 0.80 -9.25 -8.73
N PRO A 185 2.10 -9.15 -9.06
CA PRO A 185 3.11 -8.79 -8.08
C PRO A 185 2.95 -7.33 -7.61
N THR A 186 2.51 -6.43 -8.50
CA THR A 186 2.18 -5.04 -8.16
C THR A 186 1.01 -4.99 -7.17
N VAL A 187 -0.06 -5.73 -7.43
CA VAL A 187 -1.23 -5.80 -6.53
C VAL A 187 -0.82 -6.35 -5.16
N LEU A 188 0.00 -7.40 -5.12
CA LEU A 188 0.52 -7.96 -3.87
C LEU A 188 1.39 -6.95 -3.11
N PHE A 189 2.26 -6.20 -3.79
CA PHE A 189 3.04 -5.13 -3.16
C PHE A 189 2.13 -4.07 -2.54
N VAL A 190 1.17 -3.55 -3.30
CA VAL A 190 0.24 -2.50 -2.82
C VAL A 190 -0.55 -3.01 -1.63
N TRP A 191 -1.09 -4.23 -1.71
CA TRP A 191 -1.80 -4.85 -0.60
C TRP A 191 -0.92 -4.98 0.65
N MET A 192 0.32 -5.43 0.51
CA MET A 192 1.26 -5.54 1.64
C MET A 192 1.65 -4.18 2.21
N ALA A 193 1.83 -3.15 1.37
CA ALA A 193 2.07 -1.79 1.84
C ALA A 193 0.90 -1.25 2.67
N LEU A 194 -0.35 -1.55 2.28
CA LEU A 194 -1.54 -1.23 3.06
C LEU A 194 -1.57 -1.97 4.40
N LEU A 195 -1.21 -3.25 4.42
CA LEU A 195 -1.10 -4.02 5.67
C LEU A 195 0.01 -3.47 6.59
N VAL A 196 1.15 -3.04 6.05
CA VAL A 196 2.20 -2.34 6.81
C VAL A 196 1.68 -1.04 7.42
N ALA A 197 0.92 -0.24 6.66
CA ALA A 197 0.28 0.97 7.18
C ALA A 197 -0.71 0.66 8.32
N GLY A 198 -1.47 -0.43 8.19
CA GLY A 198 -2.30 -0.98 9.26
C GLY A 198 -1.49 -1.38 10.50
N GLY A 199 -0.36 -2.07 10.31
CA GLY A 199 0.56 -2.47 11.36
C GLY A 199 1.16 -1.28 12.12
N ARG A 200 1.59 -0.24 11.40
CA ARG A 200 2.03 1.03 12.01
C ARG A 200 0.91 1.68 12.81
N SER A 201 -0.32 1.64 12.31
CA SER A 201 -1.48 2.16 13.04
C SER A 201 -1.76 1.40 14.34
N PHE A 202 -1.53 0.08 14.36
CA PHE A 202 -1.56 -0.72 15.59
C PHE A 202 -0.39 -0.38 16.52
N ALA A 203 0.83 -0.23 16.01
CA ALA A 203 1.98 0.17 16.82
C ALA A 203 1.75 1.53 17.51
N ALA A 204 1.26 2.53 16.79
CA ALA A 204 0.95 3.86 17.34
C ALA A 204 -0.14 3.81 18.43
N ARG A 205 -1.05 2.82 18.38
CA ARG A 205 -2.05 2.59 19.42
C ARG A 205 -1.45 1.89 20.64
N ALA A 206 -0.69 0.82 20.41
CA ALA A 206 -0.02 0.08 21.46
C ALA A 206 0.97 0.98 22.22
N ALA A 207 1.75 1.81 21.53
CA ALA A 207 2.62 2.81 22.13
C ALA A 207 1.84 3.73 23.09
N ARG A 208 0.68 4.26 22.67
CA ARG A 208 -0.18 5.09 23.54
C ARG A 208 -0.75 4.31 24.72
N ALA A 209 -1.18 3.07 24.52
CA ALA A 209 -1.68 2.23 25.60
C ALA A 209 -0.59 1.93 26.64
N LEU A 210 0.66 1.78 26.19
CA LEU A 210 1.85 1.59 27.02
C LEU A 210 2.41 2.91 27.59
N ARG A 211 1.76 4.06 27.33
CA ARG A 211 2.21 5.42 27.70
C ARG A 211 3.60 5.77 27.18
N TRP A 212 3.97 5.24 26.03
CA TRP A 212 5.19 5.60 25.30
C TRP A 212 4.98 6.88 24.48
N PRO A 213 6.06 7.58 24.08
CA PRO A 213 5.97 8.72 23.18
C PRO A 213 5.17 8.40 21.91
N SER A 214 4.53 9.40 21.32
CA SER A 214 3.81 9.19 20.06
C SER A 214 4.79 8.94 18.92
N LEU A 215 4.52 7.92 18.09
CA LEU A 215 5.22 7.72 16.83
C LEU A 215 5.03 8.93 15.91
N SER A 216 6.04 9.24 15.10
CA SER A 216 6.02 10.40 14.20
C SER A 216 4.85 10.35 13.19
N GLY A 217 4.10 11.45 13.08
CA GLY A 217 3.08 11.62 12.04
C GLY A 217 3.72 11.93 10.68
N ALA A 218 3.15 11.43 9.58
CA ALA A 218 3.44 11.93 8.24
C ALA A 218 2.18 12.55 7.67
N ARG A 219 2.28 13.77 7.14
CA ARG A 219 1.20 14.42 6.40
C ARG A 219 1.38 14.15 4.92
N LEU A 220 0.28 14.06 4.17
CA LEU A 220 0.33 13.78 2.73
C LEU A 220 1.06 14.88 1.97
N ARG A 221 0.82 16.16 2.30
CA ARG A 221 1.57 17.31 1.75
C ARG A 221 3.10 17.24 1.90
N ASP A 222 3.61 16.49 2.87
CA ASP A 222 5.05 16.32 3.10
C ASP A 222 5.61 15.10 2.33
N TRP A 223 4.74 14.35 1.63
CA TRP A 223 5.12 13.16 0.88
C TRP A 223 5.90 13.56 -0.38
N ARG A 224 7.17 13.18 -0.43
CA ARG A 224 8.05 13.39 -1.58
C ARG A 224 8.86 12.13 -1.79
N LEU A 225 8.79 11.51 -2.96
CA LEU A 225 9.63 10.35 -3.18
C LEU A 225 11.10 10.78 -3.16
N PRO A 226 11.96 9.93 -2.60
CA PRO A 226 13.40 10.13 -2.63
C PRO A 226 13.93 9.93 -4.06
N ASP A 227 15.00 10.64 -4.41
CA ASP A 227 15.51 10.72 -5.79
C ASP A 227 15.76 9.36 -6.44
N GLY A 228 16.18 8.35 -5.67
CA GLY A 228 16.43 7.03 -6.23
C GLY A 228 15.17 6.23 -6.63
N ALA A 229 13.96 6.71 -6.30
CA ALA A 229 12.73 6.16 -6.89
C ALA A 229 12.67 6.37 -8.42
N LEU A 230 13.33 7.42 -8.93
CA LEU A 230 13.51 7.63 -10.36
C LEU A 230 14.28 6.47 -11.00
N TRP A 231 15.34 5.97 -10.33
CA TRP A 231 16.10 4.83 -10.82
C TRP A 231 15.27 3.55 -10.87
N VAL A 232 14.37 3.33 -9.92
CA VAL A 232 13.42 2.21 -9.94
C VAL A 232 12.48 2.31 -11.14
N PHE A 233 11.95 3.51 -11.40
CA PHE A 233 11.09 3.76 -12.57
C PHE A 233 11.83 3.50 -13.89
N LEU A 234 13.03 4.06 -14.03
CA LEU A 234 13.87 3.89 -15.22
C LEU A 234 14.29 2.44 -15.42
N ALA A 235 14.64 1.71 -14.35
CA ALA A 235 14.96 0.28 -14.41
C ALA A 235 13.75 -0.53 -14.90
N GLY A 236 12.55 -0.26 -14.38
CA GLY A 236 11.31 -0.88 -14.85
C GLY A 236 11.07 -0.62 -16.34
N LEU A 237 11.21 0.63 -16.78
CA LEU A 237 11.06 1.02 -18.19
C LEU A 237 12.10 0.33 -19.09
N ALA A 238 13.37 0.33 -18.67
CA ALA A 238 14.46 -0.29 -19.42
C ALA A 238 14.23 -1.81 -19.63
N LEU A 239 13.76 -2.52 -18.60
CA LEU A 239 13.43 -3.95 -18.71
C LEU A 239 12.30 -4.21 -19.72
N LEU A 240 11.30 -3.32 -19.79
CA LEU A 240 10.20 -3.45 -20.75
C LEU A 240 10.65 -3.13 -22.18
N VAL A 241 11.46 -2.08 -22.36
CA VAL A 241 12.01 -1.69 -23.67
C VAL A 241 12.98 -2.74 -24.22
N ALA A 242 13.74 -3.42 -23.36
CA ALA A 242 14.63 -4.52 -23.76
C ALA A 242 13.88 -5.71 -24.39
N GLY A 243 12.56 -5.82 -24.18
CA GLY A 243 11.71 -6.81 -24.85
C GLY A 243 11.91 -8.25 -24.38
N TRP A 244 12.53 -8.49 -23.22
CA TRP A 244 12.75 -9.83 -22.68
C TRP A 244 11.50 -10.36 -21.98
N PRO A 245 10.78 -11.38 -22.53
CA PRO A 245 9.48 -11.79 -22.01
C PRO A 245 9.51 -12.28 -20.55
N ALA A 246 10.60 -12.95 -20.15
CA ALA A 246 10.79 -13.44 -18.78
C ALA A 246 10.92 -12.29 -17.76
N TRP A 247 11.45 -11.14 -18.17
CA TRP A 247 11.64 -9.97 -17.30
C TRP A 247 10.43 -9.04 -17.29
N ALA A 248 9.49 -9.19 -18.23
CA ALA A 248 8.35 -8.29 -18.37
C ALA A 248 7.52 -8.15 -17.07
N PRO A 249 7.17 -9.23 -16.33
CA PRO A 249 6.49 -9.09 -15.03
C PRO A 249 7.25 -8.23 -14.02
N THR A 250 8.58 -8.38 -13.96
CA THR A 250 9.45 -7.61 -13.08
C THR A 250 9.48 -6.14 -13.51
N GLY A 251 9.67 -5.88 -14.81
CA GLY A 251 9.66 -4.54 -15.38
C GLY A 251 8.36 -3.79 -15.11
N TRP A 252 7.22 -4.45 -15.33
CA TRP A 252 5.90 -3.91 -14.98
C TRP A 252 5.76 -3.64 -13.49
N THR A 253 6.24 -4.53 -12.63
CA THR A 253 6.17 -4.35 -11.17
C THR A 253 6.96 -3.12 -10.72
N LEU A 254 8.18 -2.94 -11.21
CA LEU A 254 8.99 -1.76 -10.86
C LEU A 254 8.36 -0.47 -11.42
N LEU A 255 7.94 -0.49 -12.68
CA LEU A 255 7.36 0.67 -13.35
C LEU A 255 6.06 1.12 -12.68
N LEU A 256 5.12 0.19 -12.46
CA LEU A 256 3.81 0.50 -11.89
C LEU A 256 3.93 0.99 -10.45
N ASN A 257 4.76 0.35 -9.61
CA ASN A 257 4.91 0.79 -8.22
C ASN A 257 5.61 2.14 -8.10
N ALA A 258 6.66 2.40 -8.90
CA ALA A 258 7.29 3.71 -8.92
C ALA A 258 6.32 4.78 -9.48
N GLY A 259 5.59 4.45 -10.55
CA GLY A 259 4.56 5.31 -11.14
C GLY A 259 3.44 5.66 -10.15
N LEU A 260 2.93 4.68 -9.40
CA LEU A 260 1.96 4.91 -8.32
C LEU A 260 2.52 5.82 -7.22
N GLY A 261 3.78 5.62 -6.85
CA GLY A 261 4.46 6.51 -5.90
C GLY A 261 4.55 7.95 -6.42
N PHE A 262 4.85 8.15 -7.71
CA PHE A 262 4.83 9.47 -8.34
C PHE A 262 3.41 10.03 -8.46
N CYS A 263 2.39 9.21 -8.67
CA CYS A 263 0.98 9.67 -8.59
C CYS A 263 0.68 10.26 -7.21
N LEU A 264 1.06 9.55 -6.14
CA LEU A 264 0.87 10.03 -4.77
C LEU A 264 1.64 11.34 -4.51
N GLN A 265 2.87 11.45 -5.03
CA GLN A 265 3.62 12.70 -4.96
C GLN A 265 2.95 13.83 -5.74
N GLY A 266 2.42 13.57 -6.94
CA GLY A 266 1.67 14.56 -7.71
C GLY A 266 0.41 15.04 -6.98
N ILE A 267 -0.31 14.13 -6.33
CA ILE A 267 -1.45 14.48 -5.46
C ILE A 267 -1.00 15.38 -4.31
N ALA A 268 0.12 15.07 -3.66
CA ALA A 268 0.68 15.89 -2.59
C ALA A 268 1.09 17.29 -3.08
N VAL A 269 1.62 17.41 -4.31
CA VAL A 269 1.92 18.72 -4.94
C VAL A 269 0.63 19.51 -5.18
N VAL A 270 -0.41 18.89 -5.76
CA VAL A 270 -1.70 19.57 -5.97
C VAL A 270 -2.32 20.00 -4.65
N GLU A 271 -2.30 19.14 -3.63
CA GLU A 271 -2.78 19.48 -2.28
C GLU A 271 -2.02 20.68 -1.72
N SER A 272 -0.68 20.67 -1.77
CA SER A 272 0.16 21.79 -1.31
C SER A 272 -0.20 23.11 -2.00
N LEU A 273 -0.27 23.08 -3.34
CA LEU A 273 -0.55 24.27 -4.16
C LEU A 273 -1.96 24.84 -3.97
N LEU A 274 -2.95 23.99 -3.64
CA LEU A 274 -4.32 24.43 -3.36
C LEU A 274 -4.44 24.97 -1.94
N LEU A 275 -3.78 24.34 -0.96
CA LEU A 275 -3.72 24.84 0.41
C LEU A 275 -3.02 26.21 0.47
N ALA A 276 -1.93 26.40 -0.27
CA ALA A 276 -1.24 27.69 -0.37
C ALA A 276 -2.13 28.79 -0.97
N ARG A 277 -3.11 28.43 -1.80
CA ARG A 277 -4.12 29.35 -2.34
C ARG A 277 -5.33 29.54 -1.41
N GLY A 278 -5.27 29.06 -0.17
CA GLY A 278 -6.35 29.17 0.80
C GLY A 278 -7.55 28.28 0.53
N VAL A 279 -7.44 27.28 -0.35
CA VAL A 279 -8.55 26.36 -0.63
C VAL A 279 -8.76 25.42 0.57
N PRO A 280 -9.99 25.30 1.11
CA PRO A 280 -10.28 24.40 2.22
C PRO A 280 -9.97 22.92 1.88
N PRO A 281 -9.40 22.13 2.81
CA PRO A 281 -9.05 20.72 2.57
C PRO A 281 -10.20 19.84 2.09
N SER A 282 -11.43 20.10 2.55
CA SER A 282 -12.62 19.37 2.14
C SER A 282 -12.92 19.53 0.65
N ILE A 283 -12.75 20.75 0.11
CA ILE A 283 -12.95 21.06 -1.31
C ILE A 283 -11.86 20.39 -2.15
N ILE A 284 -10.61 20.40 -1.67
CA ILE A 284 -9.49 19.71 -2.33
C ILE A 284 -9.80 18.22 -2.48
N ILE A 285 -10.15 17.55 -1.38
CA ILE A 285 -10.47 16.11 -1.38
C ILE A 285 -11.63 15.80 -2.30
N LEU A 286 -12.71 16.59 -2.25
CA LEU A 286 -13.88 16.38 -3.10
C LEU A 286 -13.54 16.56 -4.59
N THR A 287 -12.73 17.57 -4.92
CA THR A 287 -12.29 17.84 -6.29
C THR A 287 -11.41 16.72 -6.82
N LEU A 288 -10.41 16.29 -6.04
CA LEU A 288 -9.54 15.17 -6.41
C LEU A 288 -10.34 13.89 -6.60
N LEU A 289 -11.31 13.60 -5.71
CA LEU A 289 -12.18 12.45 -5.84
C LEU A 289 -13.05 12.53 -7.11
N PHE A 290 -13.64 13.69 -7.39
CA PHE A 290 -14.44 13.91 -8.59
C PHE A 290 -13.62 13.67 -9.86
N VAL A 291 -12.43 14.26 -9.96
CA VAL A 291 -11.55 14.09 -11.14
C VAL A 291 -11.07 12.64 -11.25
N PHE A 292 -10.72 12.00 -10.14
CA PHE A 292 -10.37 10.58 -10.12
C PHE A 292 -11.50 9.69 -10.64
N THR A 293 -12.76 9.95 -10.26
CA THR A 293 -13.92 9.16 -10.71
C THR A 293 -14.30 9.41 -12.15
N VAL A 294 -14.29 10.67 -12.60
CA VAL A 294 -14.76 11.04 -13.95
C VAL A 294 -13.68 10.87 -15.01
N ALA A 295 -12.42 11.07 -14.65
CA ALA A 295 -11.30 11.15 -15.59
C ALA A 295 -10.11 10.29 -15.15
N LEU A 296 -10.35 9.09 -14.61
CA LEU A 296 -9.33 8.21 -14.02
C LEU A 296 -8.04 8.07 -14.83
N PRO A 297 -8.06 7.78 -16.16
CA PRO A 297 -6.82 7.61 -16.92
C PRO A 297 -6.02 8.91 -17.00
N ALA A 298 -6.70 10.04 -17.24
CA ALA A 298 -6.07 11.34 -17.29
C ALA A 298 -5.55 11.76 -15.91
N PHE A 299 -6.30 11.48 -14.84
CA PHE A 299 -5.88 11.75 -13.47
C PHE A 299 -4.58 11.02 -13.12
N VAL A 300 -4.51 9.71 -13.38
CA VAL A 300 -3.31 8.90 -13.10
C VAL A 300 -2.12 9.41 -13.91
N LEU A 301 -2.28 9.66 -15.21
CA LEU A 301 -1.17 10.14 -16.06
C LEU A 301 -0.70 11.55 -15.66
N THR A 302 -1.62 12.48 -15.42
CA THR A 302 -1.28 13.86 -15.05
C THR A 302 -0.65 13.94 -13.67
N THR A 303 -1.16 13.20 -12.67
CA THR A 303 -0.56 13.16 -11.33
C THR A 303 0.78 12.45 -11.33
N ALA A 304 0.95 11.36 -12.09
CA ALA A 304 2.26 10.71 -12.27
C ALA A 304 3.27 11.67 -12.90
N ALA A 305 2.90 12.35 -13.98
CA ALA A 305 3.77 13.30 -14.67
C ALA A 305 4.14 14.49 -13.77
N LEU A 306 3.16 15.03 -13.03
CA LEU A 306 3.37 16.12 -12.09
C LEU A 306 4.33 15.69 -10.96
N GLY A 307 4.09 14.54 -10.33
CA GLY A 307 4.94 14.03 -9.26
C GLY A 307 6.34 13.65 -9.73
N LEU A 308 6.48 13.15 -10.96
CA LEU A 308 7.78 12.94 -11.59
C LEU A 308 8.50 14.28 -11.84
N SER A 309 7.79 15.30 -12.36
CA SER A 309 8.37 16.62 -12.62
C SER A 309 8.81 17.36 -11.35
N ASP A 310 8.14 17.11 -10.22
CA ASP A 310 8.48 17.66 -8.90
C ASP A 310 9.86 17.22 -8.40
N VAL A 311 10.41 16.12 -8.93
CA VAL A 311 11.78 15.68 -8.61
C VAL A 311 12.82 16.72 -9.05
N TRP A 312 12.62 17.37 -10.21
CA TRP A 312 13.56 18.36 -10.73
C TRP A 312 13.13 19.80 -10.46
N LEU A 313 11.83 20.10 -10.53
CA LEU A 313 11.33 21.46 -10.46
C LEU A 313 11.09 21.95 -9.02
N ASP A 314 11.00 21.01 -8.06
CA ASP A 314 10.78 21.28 -6.63
C ASP A 314 9.73 22.38 -6.40
N TYR A 315 8.49 22.12 -6.86
CA TYR A 315 7.43 23.14 -6.89
C TYR A 315 7.10 23.71 -5.50
N ARG A 316 7.43 22.96 -4.45
CA ARG A 316 7.18 23.32 -3.05
C ARG A 316 8.15 24.36 -2.50
N ARG A 317 9.31 24.56 -3.14
CA ARG A 317 10.31 25.58 -2.76
C ARG A 317 10.11 26.93 -3.44
N LEU A 318 9.21 27.00 -4.42
CA LEU A 318 8.91 28.24 -5.14
C LEU A 318 7.93 29.15 -4.39
N GLU A 319 7.48 28.74 -3.20
CA GLU A 319 6.68 29.56 -2.29
C GLU A 319 7.63 30.37 -1.39
N PRO A 320 7.45 31.70 -1.28
CA PRO A 320 8.11 32.48 -0.24
C PRO A 320 7.74 31.85 1.11
N ALA A 321 8.73 31.67 2.00
CA ALA A 321 8.42 31.50 3.40
C ALA A 321 7.50 32.67 3.78
N ASP A 322 6.38 32.40 4.45
CA ASP A 322 5.64 33.47 5.12
C ASP A 322 6.70 34.26 5.90
N ASP A 323 6.98 35.49 5.44
CA ASP A 323 7.82 36.42 6.15
C ASP A 323 7.23 36.47 7.56
N GLU A 324 8.07 36.19 8.55
CA GLU A 324 7.80 36.43 9.97
C GLU A 324 7.60 37.94 10.18
N ASP A 325 6.53 38.50 9.61
CA ASP A 325 6.02 39.83 9.89
C ASP A 325 4.94 39.67 10.97
N GLY A 326 5.42 39.65 12.21
CA GLY A 326 4.60 39.62 13.41
C GLY A 326 5.43 39.99 14.64
N ALA A 327 5.73 41.29 14.73
CA ALA A 327 6.29 42.01 15.89
C ALA A 327 5.76 41.58 17.27
#